data_AF-A0A845GH78-F1
#
_entry.id   AF-A0A845GH78-F1
#
_cell.length_a   1.000
_cell.length_b   1.000
_cell.length_c   1.000
_cell.angle_alpha   90.00
_cell.angle_beta   90.00
_cell.angle_gamma   90.00
#
_symmetry.space_group_name_H-M   'P 1'
#
loop_
_entity.id
_entity.type
_entity.pdbx_description
1 polymer ?
#
loop_
_entity_poly.entity_id
_entity_poly.type
_entity_poly.pdbx_seq_one_letter_code
_entity_poly.pdbx_strand_id
1 'polypeptide(L)'
;MISTAFQVTEIDIENVLRDYSLRVTDTQGKSFEMMAAEVLDEIDSERVEKAALDSGCDLDEQTQGAHDEIHKILVEIGVLEF
;
A
#
# COMPACT_ATOMS: atom_id res chain seq x y z
N MET A 1 14.09 22.37 0.79
CA MET A 1 13.42 21.47 1.75
C MET A 1 13.80 20.06 1.34
N ILE A 2 14.38 19.28 2.26
CA ILE A 2 14.61 17.86 2.01
C ILE A 2 13.25 17.21 2.25
N SER A 3 12.50 16.95 1.17
CA SER A 3 11.36 16.03 1.26
C SER A 3 12.00 14.67 1.51
N THR A 4 11.83 14.14 2.71
CA THR A 4 12.14 12.73 2.97
C THR A 4 11.18 11.94 2.08
N ALA A 5 11.73 11.17 1.16
CA ALA A 5 11.02 10.21 0.33
C ALA A 5 10.00 9.43 1.16
N PHE A 6 8.77 9.28 0.66
CA PHE A 6 7.78 8.41 1.29
C PHE A 6 8.33 6.98 1.26
N GLN A 7 8.47 6.35 2.43
CA GLN A 7 8.95 4.99 2.55
C GLN A 7 7.77 4.07 2.83
N VAL A 8 7.51 3.14 1.91
CA VAL A 8 6.48 2.11 2.11
C VAL A 8 6.86 1.20 3.27
N THR A 9 5.90 0.93 4.14
CA THR A 9 6.05 0.00 5.25
C THR A 9 4.98 -1.08 5.24
N GLU A 10 5.20 -2.14 6.02
CA GLU A 10 4.18 -3.19 6.25
C GLU A 10 2.88 -2.59 6.81
N ILE A 11 2.98 -1.54 7.63
CA ILE A 11 1.82 -0.86 8.23
C ILE A 11 0.96 -0.21 7.15
N ASP A 12 1.57 0.38 6.12
CA ASP A 12 0.83 0.98 5.01
C ASP A 12 0.03 -0.07 4.24
N ILE A 13 0.67 -1.20 3.93
CA ILE A 13 0.02 -2.32 3.24
C ILE A 13 -1.08 -2.92 4.12
N GLU A 14 -0.81 -3.11 5.42
CA GLU A 14 -1.78 -3.64 6.37
C GLU A 14 -3.02 -2.73 6.47
N ASN A 15 -2.82 -1.40 6.52
CA ASN A 15 -3.92 -0.45 6.55
C ASN A 15 -4.77 -0.55 5.28
N VAL A 16 -4.15 -0.64 4.11
CA VAL A 16 -4.87 -0.84 2.84
C VAL A 16 -5.62 -2.17 2.85
N LEU A 17 -5.02 -3.26 3.31
CA LEU A 17 -5.70 -4.56 3.45
C LEU A 17 -6.89 -4.50 4.42
N ARG A 18 -6.78 -3.73 5.51
CA ARG A 18 -7.87 -3.51 6.46
C ARG A 18 -9.02 -2.72 5.83
N ASP A 19 -8.70 -1.64 5.14
CA ASP A 19 -9.68 -0.77 4.47
C ASP A 19 -10.44 -1.52 3.36
N TYR A 20 -9.76 -2.43 2.66
CA TYR A 20 -10.34 -3.27 1.62
C TYR A 20 -10.59 -4.72 2.04
N SER A 21 -10.77 -4.97 3.35
CA SER A 21 -10.86 -6.33 3.92
C SER A 21 -11.93 -7.24 3.29
N LEU A 22 -13.03 -6.68 2.77
CA LEU A 22 -14.09 -7.44 2.09
C LEU A 22 -13.72 -7.88 0.67
N ARG A 23 -12.63 -7.36 0.10
CA ARG A 23 -12.17 -7.58 -1.28
C ARG A 23 -10.87 -8.37 -1.33
N VAL A 24 -10.38 -8.87 -0.20
CA VAL A 24 -9.20 -9.75 -0.16
C VAL A 24 -9.59 -11.11 -0.71
N THR A 25 -8.94 -11.52 -1.81
CA THR A 25 -9.33 -12.67 -2.63
C THR A 25 -9.27 -14.00 -1.85
N ASP A 26 -8.19 -14.25 -1.11
CA ASP A 26 -8.05 -15.37 -0.17
C ASP A 26 -6.96 -15.06 0.86
N THR A 27 -7.32 -14.98 2.13
CA THR A 27 -6.34 -14.74 3.21
C THR A 27 -5.52 -15.97 3.54
N GLN A 28 -5.91 -17.16 3.07
CA GLN A 28 -5.34 -18.46 3.43
C GLN A 28 -5.26 -18.68 4.97
N GLY A 29 -6.13 -18.02 5.73
CA GLY A 29 -6.12 -18.03 7.19
C GLY A 29 -5.03 -17.17 7.84
N LYS A 30 -4.29 -16.37 7.08
CA LYS A 30 -3.26 -15.44 7.58
C LYS A 30 -3.90 -14.15 8.12
N SER A 31 -3.22 -13.50 9.08
CA SER A 31 -3.57 -12.14 9.48
C SER A 31 -3.12 -11.14 8.41
N PHE A 32 -3.71 -9.94 8.40
CA PHE A 32 -3.27 -8.89 7.48
C PHE A 32 -1.82 -8.44 7.71
N GLU A 33 -1.34 -8.49 8.95
CA GLU A 33 0.08 -8.27 9.27
C GLU A 33 0.98 -9.28 8.54
N MET A 34 0.64 -10.57 8.63
CA MET A 34 1.39 -11.62 7.92
C MET A 34 1.30 -11.48 6.41
N MET A 35 0.13 -11.11 5.89
CA MET A 35 -0.02 -10.83 4.46
C MET A 35 0.85 -9.64 4.05
N ALA A 36 0.77 -8.51 4.76
CA ALA A 36 1.54 -7.31 4.48
C ALA A 36 3.05 -7.57 4.42
N ALA A 37 3.58 -8.35 5.37
CA ALA A 37 4.98 -8.75 5.39
C ALA A 37 5.38 -9.61 4.17
N GLU A 38 4.48 -10.48 3.69
CA GLU A 38 4.74 -11.29 2.50
C GLU A 38 4.70 -10.48 1.21
N VAL A 39 3.75 -9.54 1.08
CA VAL A 39 3.62 -8.73 -0.14
C VAL A 39 4.55 -7.52 -0.18
N LEU A 40 5.17 -7.09 0.92
CA LEU A 40 6.03 -5.91 0.95
C LEU A 40 7.12 -5.96 -0.13
N ASP A 41 7.77 -7.12 -0.30
CA ASP A 41 8.82 -7.32 -1.31
C ASP A 41 8.28 -7.33 -2.75
N GLU A 42 6.97 -7.52 -2.93
CA GLU A 42 6.28 -7.46 -4.23
C GLU A 42 5.77 -6.05 -4.57
N ILE A 43 5.73 -5.13 -3.59
CA ILE A 43 5.33 -3.75 -3.81
C ILE A 43 6.44 -2.98 -4.53
N ASP A 44 6.08 -2.34 -5.64
CA ASP A 44 6.91 -1.35 -6.31
C ASP A 44 6.99 -0.06 -5.47
N SER A 45 7.97 -0.02 -4.58
CA SER A 45 8.17 1.10 -3.64
C SER A 45 8.49 2.41 -4.35
N GLU A 46 9.17 2.39 -5.50
CA GLU A 46 9.47 3.61 -6.27
C GLU A 46 8.19 4.20 -6.87
N ARG A 47 7.29 3.34 -7.35
CA ARG A 47 5.98 3.75 -7.88
C ARG A 47 5.09 4.34 -6.78
N VAL A 48 5.09 3.74 -5.59
CA VAL A 48 4.34 4.28 -4.44
C VAL A 48 4.93 5.60 -3.96
N GLU A 49 6.26 5.71 -3.85
CA GLU A 49 6.93 6.97 -3.49
C GLU A 49 6.56 8.09 -4.45
N LYS A 50 6.58 7.80 -5.75
CA LYS A 50 6.17 8.76 -6.78
C LYS A 50 4.71 9.19 -6.61
N ALA A 51 3.80 8.24 -6.38
CA ALA A 51 2.39 8.55 -6.19
C ALA A 51 2.14 9.42 -4.95
N ALA A 52 2.88 9.17 -3.86
CA ALA A 52 2.85 10.01 -2.67
C ALA A 52 3.35 11.43 -2.98
N LEU A 53 4.47 11.58 -3.69
CA LEU A 53 5.00 12.91 -4.05
C LEU A 53 4.10 13.67 -5.04
N ASP A 54 3.40 12.95 -5.91
CA ASP A 54 2.48 13.54 -6.89
C ASP A 54 1.14 13.95 -6.26
N SER A 55 0.75 13.37 -5.11
CA SER A 55 -0.53 13.67 -4.45
C SER A 55 -0.51 14.96 -3.64
N GLY A 56 0.65 15.44 -3.18
CA GLY A 56 0.69 16.61 -2.32
C GLY A 56 2.01 16.91 -1.63
N CYS A 57 1.99 17.94 -0.80
CA CYS A 57 3.17 18.36 -0.01
C CYS A 57 2.99 18.25 1.51
N ASP A 58 1.77 17.95 1.99
CA ASP A 58 1.53 17.57 3.37
C ASP A 58 1.44 16.04 3.55
N LEU A 59 1.63 15.61 4.80
CA LEU A 59 1.73 14.19 5.12
C LEU A 59 0.44 13.41 4.82
N ASP A 60 -0.73 14.04 4.99
CA ASP A 60 -2.01 13.37 4.81
C ASP A 60 -2.26 13.11 3.32
N GLU A 61 -2.01 14.11 2.47
CA GLU A 61 -2.08 13.98 1.02
C GLU A 61 -1.10 12.92 0.50
N GLN A 62 0.15 12.93 0.98
CA GLN A 62 1.17 11.95 0.59
C GLN A 62 0.81 10.52 1.02
N THR A 63 0.29 10.36 2.24
CA THR A 63 -0.15 9.06 2.77
C THR A 63 -1.31 8.51 1.95
N GLN A 64 -2.30 9.34 1.62
CA GLN A 64 -3.42 8.92 0.78
C GLN A 64 -2.95 8.51 -0.61
N GLY A 65 -2.07 9.29 -1.24
CA GLY A 65 -1.49 8.97 -2.55
C GLY A 65 -0.73 7.65 -2.55
N ALA A 66 0.02 7.37 -1.48
CA ALA A 66 0.69 6.10 -1.30
C ALA A 66 -0.30 4.93 -1.17
N HIS A 67 -1.32 5.07 -0.31
CA HIS A 67 -2.31 4.01 -0.05
C HIS A 67 -3.15 3.70 -1.29
N ASP A 68 -3.51 4.72 -2.07
CA ASP A 68 -4.20 4.55 -3.35
C ASP A 68 -3.36 3.75 -4.35
N GLU A 69 -2.04 3.98 -4.37
CA GLU A 69 -1.14 3.26 -5.25
C GLU A 69 -0.87 1.82 -4.79
N ILE A 70 -0.70 1.61 -3.47
CA ILE A 70 -0.61 0.27 -2.88
C ILE A 70 -1.86 -0.54 -3.23
N HIS A 71 -3.06 0.04 -3.10
CA HIS A 71 -4.30 -0.64 -3.48
C HIS A 71 -4.28 -1.10 -4.94
N LYS A 72 -3.85 -0.25 -5.88
CA LYS A 72 -3.74 -0.63 -7.30
C LYS A 72 -2.77 -1.79 -7.49
N ILE A 73 -1.60 -1.74 -6.86
CA ILE A 73 -0.60 -2.81 -6.94
C ILE A 73 -1.17 -4.11 -6.38
N LEU A 74 -1.84 -4.08 -5.22
CA LEU A 74 -2.47 -5.25 -4.60
C LEU A 74 -3.56 -5.87 -5.50
N VAL A 75 -4.27 -5.06 -6.29
CA VAL A 75 -5.21 -5.56 -7.32
C VAL A 75 -4.45 -6.17 -8.50
N GLU A 76 -3.38 -5.52 -8.98
CA GLU A 76 -2.56 -6.00 -10.11
C GLU A 76 -1.91 -7.36 -9.83
N ILE A 77 -1.47 -7.60 -8.60
CA ILE A 77 -0.87 -8.89 -8.17
C ILE A 77 -1.90 -9.91 -7.66
N GLY A 78 -3.19 -9.54 -7.63
CA GLY A 78 -4.31 -10.44 -7.32
C GLY A 78 -4.61 -10.66 -5.84
N VAL A 79 -4.01 -9.86 -4.94
CA VAL A 79 -4.31 -9.90 -3.49
C VAL A 79 -5.68 -9.27 -3.19
N LEU A 80 -6.07 -8.23 -3.94
CA LEU A 80 -7.38 -7.59 -3.85
C LEU A 80 -8.18 -7.74 -5.15
N GLU A 81 -9.51 -7.81 -5.02
CA GLU A 81 -10.45 -7.74 -6.13
C GLU A 81 -10.68 -6.29 -6.60
N PHE A 82 -11.03 -6.13 -7.89
CA PHE A 82 -11.22 -4.85 -8.60
C PHE A 82 -12.49 -4.09 -8.25
#